data_AF-A0A970P290-F1
#
_entry.id   AF-A0A970P290-F1
#
_cell.length_a   1.000
_cell.length_b   1.000
_cell.length_c   1.000
_cell.angle_alpha   90.00
_cell.angle_beta   90.00
_cell.angle_gamma   90.00
#
_symmetry.space_group_name_H-M   'P 1'
#
loop_
_entity.id
_entity.type
_entity.pdbx_description
1 polymer ?
#
loop_
_entity_poly.entity_id
_entity_poly.type
_entity_poly.pdbx_seq_one_letter_code
_entity_poly.pdbx_strand_id
1 'polypeptide(L)'
;QLLNLTAPEMTVLVGGMRVLNTNYDGSKNGVFTEHPEVLSNDFFVNLLDMGVAWTPNSDSNECFDGRDRKTGKRKWTATRADLVFGSNSELRALAEVYASSDAREKFVKDFIAAWNKVMNLDRFDLV
;
A
#
# COMPACT_ATOMS: atom_id res chain seq x y z
N GLN A 1 7.08 6.45 -18.37
CA GLN A 1 7.06 6.07 -16.95
C GLN A 1 8.48 6.20 -16.42
N LEU A 2 8.74 7.04 -15.40
CA LEU A 2 10.10 7.51 -15.05
C LEU A 2 10.98 6.47 -14.32
N LEU A 3 10.37 5.58 -13.52
CA LEU A 3 11.10 4.54 -12.75
C LEU A 3 11.09 3.16 -13.40
N ASN A 4 10.60 3.04 -14.65
CA ASN A 4 10.50 1.79 -15.39
C ASN A 4 9.84 0.61 -14.62
N LEU A 5 8.86 0.93 -13.76
CA LEU A 5 8.11 -0.05 -12.97
C LEU A 5 6.89 -0.55 -13.74
N THR A 6 6.55 -1.82 -13.57
CA THR A 6 5.26 -2.39 -13.96
C THR A 6 4.20 -2.08 -12.89
N ALA A 7 2.92 -2.25 -13.22
CA ALA A 7 1.84 -2.09 -12.24
C ALA A 7 2.01 -3.01 -11.00
N PRO A 8 2.34 -4.32 -11.14
CA PRO A 8 2.61 -5.18 -9.99
C PRO A 8 3.77 -4.70 -9.11
N GLU A 9 4.88 -4.26 -9.72
CA GLU A 9 6.05 -3.76 -8.97
C GLU A 9 5.72 -2.49 -8.19
N MET A 10 4.96 -1.58 -8.81
CA MET A 10 4.48 -0.36 -8.15
C MET A 10 3.55 -0.69 -6.97
N THR A 11 2.64 -1.65 -7.15
CA THR A 11 1.73 -2.12 -6.10
C THR A 11 2.48 -2.64 -4.88
N VAL A 12 3.42 -3.58 -5.06
CA VAL A 12 4.17 -4.14 -3.92
C VAL A 12 5.02 -3.09 -3.24
N LEU A 13 5.68 -2.20 -4.00
CA LEU A 13 6.49 -1.12 -3.46
C LEU A 13 5.66 -0.19 -2.57
N VAL A 14 4.48 0.26 -3.02
CA VAL A 14 3.64 1.13 -2.21
C VAL A 14 3.17 0.41 -0.94
N GLY A 15 2.66 -0.82 -1.06
CA GLY A 15 2.20 -1.58 0.10
C GLY A 15 3.30 -1.81 1.14
N GLY A 16 4.51 -2.16 0.69
CA GLY A 16 5.66 -2.38 1.57
C GLY A 16 6.16 -1.10 2.23
N MET A 17 6.28 0.00 1.47
CA MET A 17 6.72 1.29 2.02
C MET A 17 5.75 1.82 3.09
N ARG A 18 4.45 1.55 2.94
CA ARG A 18 3.44 1.93 3.94
C ARG A 18 3.60 1.19 5.26
N VAL A 19 3.76 -0.13 5.24
CA VAL A 19 3.96 -0.90 6.49
C VAL A 19 5.32 -0.62 7.13
N LEU A 20 6.33 -0.27 6.32
CA LEU A 20 7.64 0.18 6.81
C LEU A 20 7.64 1.62 7.34
N ASN A 21 6.49 2.31 7.36
CA ASN A 21 6.32 3.62 7.97
C ASN A 21 7.26 4.69 7.39
N THR A 22 7.49 4.68 6.08
CA THR A 22 8.42 5.59 5.37
C THR A 22 7.74 6.86 4.82
N ASN A 23 6.68 7.35 5.46
CA ASN A 23 6.00 8.58 5.02
C ASN A 23 6.87 9.81 5.31
N TYR A 24 6.88 10.78 4.39
CA TYR A 24 7.82 11.91 4.41
C TYR A 24 7.73 12.80 5.66
N ASP A 25 6.54 12.91 6.24
CA ASP A 25 6.23 13.72 7.43
C ASP A 25 5.98 12.87 8.69
N GLY A 26 6.19 11.55 8.60
CA GLY A 26 5.85 10.61 9.67
C GLY A 26 4.34 10.43 9.90
N SER A 27 3.47 10.93 9.01
CA SER A 27 2.02 10.72 9.11
C SER A 27 1.65 9.24 9.06
N LYS A 28 0.49 8.91 9.64
CA LYS A 28 -0.06 7.54 9.63
C LYS A 28 -0.94 7.23 8.41
N ASN A 29 -0.91 8.10 7.41
CA ASN A 29 -1.68 7.91 6.19
C ASN A 29 -1.21 6.66 5.44
N GLY A 30 -2.13 5.74 5.17
CA GLY A 30 -1.85 4.49 4.48
C GLY A 30 -1.12 3.44 5.32
N VAL A 31 -0.74 3.73 6.58
CA VAL A 31 -0.04 2.77 7.45
C VAL A 31 -1.04 1.80 8.07
N PHE A 32 -1.56 0.88 7.27
CA PHE A 32 -2.60 -0.07 7.70
C PHE A 32 -1.97 -1.32 8.31
N THR A 33 -1.32 -1.15 9.46
CA THR A 33 -0.75 -2.26 10.25
C THR A 33 -0.65 -1.83 11.71
N GLU A 34 -0.69 -2.83 12.60
CA GLU A 34 -0.38 -2.65 14.03
C GLU A 34 1.10 -2.90 14.33
N HIS A 35 1.87 -3.39 13.34
CA HIS A 35 3.28 -3.72 13.45
C HIS A 35 4.10 -2.91 12.43
N PRO A 36 4.20 -1.58 12.59
CA PRO A 36 5.03 -0.77 11.71
C PRO A 36 6.48 -1.26 11.74
N GLU A 37 7.20 -1.03 10.64
CA GLU A 37 8.60 -1.45 10.44
C GLU A 37 8.79 -2.97 10.27
N VAL A 38 7.70 -3.74 10.24
CA VAL A 38 7.69 -5.14 9.83
C VAL A 38 7.16 -5.25 8.41
N LEU A 39 7.95 -5.84 7.51
CA LEU A 39 7.50 -6.06 6.13
C LEU A 39 6.44 -7.18 6.08
N SER A 40 5.18 -6.78 5.92
CA SER A 40 4.00 -7.65 5.82
C SER A 40 3.06 -7.18 4.70
N ASN A 41 2.12 -8.03 4.29
CA ASN A 41 1.07 -7.68 3.33
C ASN A 41 -0.15 -7.01 3.99
N ASP A 42 -0.02 -6.54 5.23
CA ASP A 42 -1.12 -5.97 6.03
C ASP A 42 -1.80 -4.79 5.33
N PHE A 43 -1.03 -4.00 4.56
CA PHE A 43 -1.58 -2.90 3.77
C PHE A 43 -2.77 -3.38 2.90
N PHE A 44 -2.60 -4.47 2.15
CA PHE A 44 -3.64 -4.97 1.25
C PHE A 44 -4.77 -5.66 1.99
N VAL A 45 -4.45 -6.44 3.03
CA VAL A 45 -5.44 -7.12 3.86
C VAL A 45 -6.40 -6.10 4.49
N ASN A 46 -5.86 -5.03 5.06
CA ASN A 46 -6.67 -3.99 5.72
C ASN A 46 -7.33 -3.02 4.74
N LEU A 47 -6.73 -2.76 3.57
CA LEU A 47 -7.35 -1.95 2.52
C LEU A 47 -8.61 -2.61 1.96
N LEU A 48 -8.58 -3.94 1.80
CA LEU A 48 -9.67 -4.72 1.22
C LEU A 48 -10.67 -5.25 2.26
N ASP A 49 -10.45 -4.98 3.55
CA ASP A 49 -11.38 -5.31 4.61
C ASP A 49 -12.71 -4.52 4.43
N MET A 50 -13.76 -5.25 4.05
CA MET A 50 -15.10 -4.71 3.90
C MET A 50 -15.73 -4.28 5.23
N GLY A 51 -15.12 -4.62 6.36
CA GLY A 51 -15.44 -4.07 7.68
C GLY A 51 -15.06 -2.61 7.86
N VAL A 52 -14.25 -2.05 6.96
CA VAL A 52 -13.87 -0.63 6.95
C VAL A 52 -14.71 0.14 5.91
N ALA A 53 -15.18 1.31 6.28
CA ALA A 53 -15.80 2.28 5.38
C ALA A 53 -14.93 3.54 5.31
N TRP A 54 -14.69 4.02 4.09
CA TRP A 54 -13.85 5.18 3.82
C TRP A 54 -14.72 6.40 3.56
N THR A 55 -14.46 7.48 4.28
CA THR A 55 -15.15 8.78 4.12
C THR A 55 -14.12 9.90 4.00
N PRO A 56 -14.28 10.86 3.08
CA PRO A 56 -13.37 12.00 2.99
C PRO A 56 -13.39 12.80 4.30
N ASN A 57 -12.23 13.26 4.74
CA ASN A 57 -12.08 14.07 5.96
C ASN A 57 -11.51 15.48 5.68
N SER A 58 -11.34 15.83 4.41
CA SER A 58 -10.93 17.16 3.95
C SER A 58 -11.83 17.64 2.81
N ASP A 59 -12.03 18.96 2.71
CA ASP A 59 -12.81 19.57 1.61
C ASP A 59 -12.18 19.32 0.24
N SER A 60 -10.86 19.11 0.22
CA SER A 60 -10.10 18.77 -0.98
C SER A 60 -10.26 17.32 -1.44
N ASN A 61 -10.90 16.45 -0.66
CA ASN A 61 -11.00 15.00 -0.91
C ASN A 61 -9.64 14.31 -1.15
N GLU A 62 -8.59 14.83 -0.51
CA GLU A 62 -7.24 14.25 -0.59
C GLU A 62 -6.93 13.32 0.59
N CYS A 63 -7.65 13.47 1.69
CA CYS A 63 -7.53 12.63 2.89
C CYS A 63 -8.88 12.00 3.27
N PHE A 64 -8.81 10.79 3.82
CA PHE A 64 -9.95 9.94 4.14
C PHE A 64 -9.78 9.28 5.51
N ASP A 65 -10.87 9.20 6.26
CA ASP A 65 -10.98 8.38 7.46
C ASP A 65 -11.52 6.98 7.09
N GLY A 66 -10.80 5.94 7.48
CA GLY A 66 -11.28 4.56 7.48
C GLY A 66 -11.92 4.24 8.82
N ARG A 67 -13.23 4.00 8.85
CA ARG A 67 -14.01 3.71 10.07
C ARG A 67 -14.55 2.30 10.06
N ASP A 68 -14.53 1.66 11.21
CA ASP A 68 -15.19 0.37 11.40
C ASP A 68 -16.70 0.52 11.18
N ARG A 69 -17.28 -0.27 10.26
CA ARG A 69 -18.69 -0.14 9.86
C ARG A 69 -19.68 -0.44 10.99
N LYS A 70 -19.30 -1.24 11.98
CA LYS A 70 -20.18 -1.62 13.08
C LYS A 70 -20.17 -0.57 14.19
N THR A 71 -18.99 -0.05 14.51
CA THR A 71 -18.79 0.83 15.68
C THR A 71 -18.65 2.31 15.33
N GLY A 72 -18.37 2.64 14.07
CA GLY A 72 -18.08 4.01 13.62
C GLY A 72 -16.73 4.55 14.08
N LYS A 73 -15.93 3.77 14.83
CA LYS A 73 -14.62 4.17 15.32
C LYS A 73 -13.63 4.28 14.17
N ARG A 74 -12.85 5.36 14.14
CA ARG A 74 -11.77 5.55 13.18
C ARG A 74 -10.67 4.51 13.45
N LYS A 75 -10.38 3.70 12.44
CA LYS A 75 -9.29 2.71 12.41
C LYS A 75 -8.05 3.28 11.72
N TRP A 76 -8.25 3.90 10.55
CA TRP A 76 -7.15 4.28 9.65
C TRP A 76 -7.34 5.69 9.08
N THR A 77 -6.26 6.29 8.59
CA THR A 77 -6.30 7.45 7.71
C THR A 77 -5.58 7.12 6.41
N ALA A 78 -6.04 7.68 5.30
CA ALA A 78 -5.50 7.38 3.97
C ALA A 78 -5.58 8.59 3.05
N THR A 79 -4.77 8.55 2.01
CA THR A 79 -4.83 9.49 0.88
C THR A 79 -5.36 8.80 -0.37
N ARG A 80 -5.58 9.58 -1.44
CA ARG A 80 -5.91 9.02 -2.77
C ARG A 80 -4.86 8.04 -3.28
N ALA A 81 -3.59 8.28 -2.98
CA ALA A 81 -2.49 7.41 -3.39
C ALA A 81 -2.60 6.01 -2.76
N ASP A 82 -3.27 5.89 -1.61
CA ASP A 82 -3.50 4.61 -0.93
C ASP A 82 -4.79 3.95 -1.43
N LEU A 83 -5.88 4.72 -1.51
CA LEU A 83 -7.20 4.19 -1.87
C LEU A 83 -7.36 3.88 -3.36
N VAL A 84 -6.46 4.35 -4.22
CA VAL A 84 -6.48 4.00 -5.66
C VAL A 84 -6.35 2.48 -5.87
N PHE A 85 -5.61 1.78 -5.00
CA PHE A 85 -5.45 0.33 -5.05
C PHE A 85 -6.73 -0.44 -4.65
N GLY A 86 -7.67 0.21 -3.99
CA GLY A 86 -8.98 -0.38 -3.67
C GLY A 86 -10.10 -0.02 -4.65
N SER A 87 -9.86 0.96 -5.54
CA SER A 87 -10.90 1.58 -6.40
C SER A 87 -10.68 1.42 -7.90
N ASN A 88 -9.44 1.46 -8.39
CA ASN A 88 -9.14 1.12 -9.78
C ASN A 88 -9.21 -0.40 -9.97
N SER A 89 -9.95 -0.89 -10.97
CA SER A 89 -10.20 -2.33 -11.14
C SER A 89 -8.92 -3.16 -11.37
N GLU A 90 -7.96 -2.64 -12.12
CA GLU A 90 -6.70 -3.36 -12.39
C GLU A 90 -5.81 -3.40 -11.15
N LEU A 91 -5.64 -2.27 -10.47
CA LEU A 91 -4.86 -2.20 -9.23
C LEU A 91 -5.51 -3.00 -8.10
N ARG A 92 -6.84 -3.03 -8.06
CA ARG A 92 -7.60 -3.85 -7.10
C ARG A 92 -7.37 -5.33 -7.32
N ALA A 93 -7.36 -5.80 -8.57
CA ALA A 93 -7.05 -7.20 -8.86
C ALA A 93 -5.64 -7.58 -8.35
N LEU A 94 -4.66 -6.68 -8.48
CA LEU A 94 -3.32 -6.88 -7.92
C LEU A 94 -3.32 -6.86 -6.39
N ALA A 95 -4.07 -5.95 -5.77
CA ALA A 95 -4.21 -5.89 -4.32
C ALA A 95 -4.84 -7.17 -3.75
N GLU A 96 -5.84 -7.74 -4.44
CA GLU A 96 -6.51 -8.99 -4.05
C GLU A 96 -5.54 -10.18 -4.06
N VAL A 97 -4.62 -10.24 -5.04
CA VAL A 97 -3.55 -11.25 -5.05
C VAL A 97 -2.67 -11.11 -3.80
N TYR A 98 -2.20 -9.92 -3.47
CA TYR A 98 -1.31 -9.75 -2.31
C TYR A 98 -2.03 -9.77 -0.95
N ALA A 99 -3.34 -9.57 -0.91
CA ALA A 99 -4.16 -9.74 0.30
C ALA A 99 -4.53 -11.21 0.58
N SER A 100 -4.30 -12.12 -0.37
CA SER A 100 -4.61 -13.54 -0.21
C SER A 100 -3.76 -14.17 0.91
N SER A 101 -4.34 -15.15 1.61
CA SER A 101 -3.73 -15.76 2.80
C SER A 101 -2.39 -16.46 2.56
N ASP A 102 -2.14 -16.90 1.33
CA ASP A 102 -0.93 -17.58 0.87
C ASP A 102 0.10 -16.62 0.24
N ALA A 103 -0.21 -15.32 0.11
CA ALA A 103 0.61 -14.37 -0.63
C ALA A 103 1.73 -13.72 0.19
N ARG A 104 1.87 -14.03 1.49
CA ARG A 104 2.85 -13.36 2.37
C ARG A 104 4.29 -13.49 1.88
N GLU A 105 4.73 -14.71 1.56
CA GLU A 105 6.10 -14.94 1.08
C GLU A 105 6.32 -14.33 -0.31
N LYS A 106 5.31 -14.45 -1.19
CA LYS A 106 5.32 -13.85 -2.53
C LYS A 106 5.47 -12.33 -2.44
N PHE A 107 4.68 -11.67 -1.60
CA PHE A 107 4.72 -10.23 -1.39
C PHE A 107 6.13 -9.77 -0.97
N VAL A 108 6.74 -10.44 0.00
CA VAL A 108 8.10 -10.09 0.48
C VAL A 108 9.13 -10.22 -0.64
N LYS A 109 9.10 -11.33 -1.40
CA LYS A 109 10.02 -11.54 -2.53
C LYS A 109 9.86 -10.49 -3.62
N ASP A 110 8.62 -10.20 -3.99
CA ASP A 110 8.30 -9.24 -5.05
C ASP A 110 8.65 -7.80 -4.62
N PHE A 111 8.43 -7.45 -3.36
CA PHE A 111 8.86 -6.17 -2.79
C PHE A 111 10.38 -6.00 -2.87
N ILE A 112 11.14 -7.01 -2.42
CA ILE A 112 12.61 -6.98 -2.44
C ILE A 112 13.13 -6.86 -3.87
N ALA A 113 12.55 -7.61 -4.81
CA ALA A 113 12.93 -7.56 -6.22
C ALA A 113 12.68 -6.16 -6.82
N ALA A 114 11.51 -5.58 -6.56
CA ALA A 114 11.17 -4.24 -7.02
C ALA A 114 12.05 -3.16 -6.36
N TRP A 115 12.36 -3.28 -5.07
CA TRP A 115 13.28 -2.39 -4.36
C TRP A 115 14.67 -2.44 -4.96
N ASN A 116 15.24 -3.65 -5.11
CA ASN A 116 16.56 -3.84 -5.69
C ASN A 116 16.63 -3.32 -7.14
N LYS A 117 15.57 -3.48 -7.92
CA LYS A 117 15.47 -2.90 -9.27
C LYS A 117 15.60 -1.37 -9.23
N VAL A 118 14.81 -0.70 -8.38
CA VAL A 118 14.86 0.78 -8.25
C VAL A 118 16.24 1.25 -7.81
N MET A 119 16.86 0.55 -6.84
CA MET A 119 18.19 0.88 -6.32
C MET A 119 19.32 0.74 -7.36
N ASN A 120 19.11 0.05 -8.48
CA ASN A 120 20.13 -0.15 -9.52
C ASN A 120 19.79 0.53 -10.85
N LEU A 121 18.78 1.41 -10.91
CA LEU A 121 18.36 2.06 -12.17
C LEU A 121 19.44 2.95 -12.80
N ASP A 122 20.42 3.41 -12.04
CA ASP A 122 21.52 4.27 -12.48
C ASP A 122 22.86 3.52 -12.62
N ARG A 123 22.89 2.21 -12.39
CA ARG A 123 24.09 1.35 -12.49
C ARG A 123 24.44 1.00 -13.94
N PHE A 124 24.64 2.03 -14.76
CA PHE A 124 25.06 1.90 -16.17
C PHE A 124 26.47 1.31 -16.33
N ASP A 125 27.24 1.23 -15.25
CA ASP A 125 28.59 0.65 -15.18
C ASP A 125 28.60 -0.89 -15.16
N LEU A 126 27.48 -1.53 -14.88
CA LEU A 126 27.36 -2.99 -14.77
C LEU A 126 26.81 -3.68 -16.04
N VAL A 127 26.71 -2.94 -17.15
CA VAL A 127 26.19 -3.43 -18.44
C VAL A 127 27.31 -3.99 -19.31
#